data_AF-A0A0C2BNT1-F1
#
_entry.id   AF-A0A0C2BNT1-F1
#
_cell.length_a   1.000
_cell.length_b   1.000
_cell.length_c   1.000
_cell.angle_alpha   90.00
_cell.angle_beta   90.00
_cell.angle_gamma   90.00
#
_symmetry.space_group_name_H-M   'P 1'
#
loop_
_entity.id
_entity.type
_entity.pdbx_description
1 polymer ?
#
loop_
_entity_poly.entity_id
_entity_poly.type
_entity_poly.pdbx_seq_one_letter_code
_entity_poly.pdbx_strand_id
1 'polypeptide(L)'
;PPDPPPRSAEPGSQSSLFEPLAGAEVPFDALLDVYAEQQRRHAAAEHPGRMRLLTASESAGMLVAAEMHRTGLPWRADVHRAVLDELLGERYAGGGEPRRLAELADKVSEAFGRRVRPDLPADVVKAFAGAGIKVKSTRRWELAEIDHPAVEPLIEYKKLYRIWTANGWTWLQDWVRDGRFRPEYQPGGTVSGRWTTNGGGALQIPRVIRRAVVADEGWRLVVADADQMEPRVLAAISRDPGLMEVAGHDGDLYAALSHRAFSGDRAQAKVALLGAIYGQTSGDGLKNLAALRRRFPLAVAYVDDAARAGEEGRYVRTWLGRTSPRAVGADDEGEAGIPQEPGEVPAAEGPSAGSRSRAYGRFTRNFVVQGSAADWALLMLAALRGATAGMRAQLVFFQHDEVIVHCPAEEAEEVAAAISAAGELAGRITFGETPVRFPFTTATVERYSDAK
;
A
#
# COMPACT_ATOMS: atom_id res chain seq x y z
N PRO A 1 16.76 19.55 24.49
CA PRO A 1 15.88 20.71 24.22
C PRO A 1 14.41 20.34 24.45
N PRO A 2 13.61 21.16 25.15
CA PRO A 2 12.17 20.97 25.21
C PRO A 2 11.58 21.07 23.79
N ASP A 3 10.56 20.27 23.51
CA ASP A 3 9.94 20.23 22.19
C ASP A 3 9.30 21.59 21.83
N PRO A 4 9.35 22.00 20.55
CA PRO A 4 8.76 23.25 20.11
C PRO A 4 7.24 23.26 20.35
N PRO A 5 6.64 24.44 20.62
CA PRO A 5 5.21 24.57 20.82
C PRO A 5 4.43 24.09 19.59
N PRO A 6 3.21 23.57 19.81
CA PRO A 6 2.42 22.89 18.80
C PRO A 6 2.17 23.79 17.58
N ARG A 7 2.48 23.28 16.39
CA ARG A 7 1.65 23.62 15.23
C ARG A 7 0.48 22.65 15.29
N SER A 8 -0.72 23.19 15.44
CA SER A 8 -1.92 22.44 15.12
C SER A 8 -1.81 22.04 13.65
N ALA A 9 -1.48 20.79 13.38
CA ALA A 9 -2.25 20.11 12.36
C ALA A 9 -3.68 20.17 12.90
N GLU A 10 -4.45 21.18 12.49
CA GLU A 10 -5.85 21.24 12.88
C GLU A 10 -6.50 19.96 12.39
N PRO A 11 -7.04 19.11 13.29
CA PRO A 11 -7.94 18.04 12.88
C PRO A 11 -9.06 18.71 12.07
N GLY A 12 -9.20 18.35 10.79
CA GLY A 12 -10.18 18.96 9.87
C GLY A 12 -9.63 19.86 8.75
N SER A 13 -8.31 20.06 8.59
CA SER A 13 -7.79 20.92 7.50
C SER A 13 -7.88 20.30 6.09
N GLN A 14 -8.35 19.05 5.97
CA GLN A 14 -8.90 18.49 4.75
C GLN A 14 -10.29 17.95 5.10
N SER A 15 -11.34 18.56 4.54
CA SER A 15 -12.72 18.08 4.69
C SER A 15 -12.79 16.62 4.26
N SER A 16 -12.83 15.73 5.24
CA SER A 16 -13.21 14.33 5.04
C SER A 16 -14.70 14.31 4.72
N LEU A 17 -15.10 13.63 3.65
CA LEU A 17 -16.51 13.41 3.30
C LEU A 17 -17.29 12.69 4.44
N PHE A 18 -16.57 12.18 5.45
CA PHE A 18 -17.07 11.41 6.59
C PHE A 18 -16.70 12.02 7.94
N GLU A 19 -16.21 13.26 8.01
CA GLU A 19 -16.16 13.95 9.30
C GLU A 19 -17.61 14.16 9.75
N PRO A 20 -18.05 13.57 10.89
CA PRO A 20 -19.36 13.87 11.42
C PRO A 20 -19.38 15.37 11.66
N LEU A 21 -20.33 16.08 11.04
CA LEU A 21 -20.63 17.47 11.35
C LEU A 21 -20.67 17.58 12.87
N ALA A 22 -19.66 18.23 13.45
CA ALA A 22 -19.55 18.36 14.89
C ALA A 22 -20.87 19.00 15.41
N GLY A 23 -21.70 18.19 16.08
CA GLY A 23 -22.97 18.64 16.65
C GLY A 23 -24.26 18.03 16.06
N ALA A 24 -24.22 17.17 15.05
CA ALA A 24 -25.42 16.42 14.64
C ALA A 24 -25.57 15.14 15.48
N GLU A 25 -26.29 15.21 16.60
CA GLU A 25 -26.75 13.99 17.29
C GLU A 25 -27.64 13.20 16.31
N VAL A 26 -27.15 12.06 15.84
CA VAL A 26 -27.97 11.11 15.06
C VAL A 26 -28.92 10.44 16.05
N PRO A 27 -30.26 10.61 15.92
CA PRO A 27 -31.21 9.99 16.83
C PRO A 27 -31.05 8.47 16.85
N PHE A 28 -31.22 7.85 18.02
CA PHE A 28 -31.10 6.40 18.16
C PHE A 28 -32.02 5.64 17.20
N ASP A 29 -33.25 6.11 16.99
CA ASP A 29 -34.20 5.53 16.04
C ASP A 29 -33.68 5.57 14.60
N ALA A 30 -32.99 6.65 14.20
CA ALA A 30 -32.36 6.73 12.88
C ALA A 30 -31.22 5.71 12.73
N LEU A 31 -30.44 5.45 13.79
CA LEU A 31 -29.42 4.40 13.79
C LEU A 31 -30.05 3.01 13.64
N LEU A 32 -31.17 2.75 14.32
CA LEU A 32 -31.92 1.51 14.19
C LEU A 32 -32.46 1.32 12.78
N ASP A 33 -32.98 2.37 12.15
CA ASP A 33 -33.48 2.33 10.78
C ASP A 33 -32.37 2.03 9.78
N VAL A 34 -31.21 2.69 9.92
CA VAL A 34 -30.02 2.43 9.09
C VAL A 34 -29.53 1.00 9.28
N TYR A 35 -29.47 0.51 10.52
CA TYR A 35 -29.08 -0.87 10.81
C TYR A 35 -30.06 -1.87 10.22
N ALA A 36 -31.38 -1.66 10.38
CA ALA A 36 -32.40 -2.52 9.82
C ALA A 36 -32.32 -2.57 8.28
N GLU A 37 -32.09 -1.43 7.63
CA GLU A 37 -31.87 -1.36 6.18
C GLU A 37 -30.58 -2.08 5.76
N GLN A 38 -29.50 -1.90 6.50
CA GLN A 38 -28.24 -2.62 6.26
C GLN A 38 -28.47 -4.14 6.33
N GLN A 39 -29.21 -4.63 7.33
CA GLN A 39 -29.53 -6.05 7.47
C GLN A 39 -30.41 -6.57 6.32
N ARG A 40 -31.38 -5.78 5.85
CA ARG A 40 -32.17 -6.12 4.64
C ARG A 40 -31.27 -6.23 3.40
N ARG A 41 -30.36 -5.28 3.20
CA ARG A 41 -29.40 -5.31 2.07
C ARG A 41 -28.43 -6.49 2.16
N HIS A 42 -27.95 -6.82 3.35
CA HIS A 42 -27.15 -8.03 3.57
C HIS A 42 -27.92 -9.28 3.15
N ALA A 43 -29.19 -9.41 3.53
CA ALA A 43 -30.03 -10.57 3.18
C ALA A 43 -30.32 -10.66 1.67
N ALA A 44 -30.40 -9.53 0.97
CA ALA A 44 -30.64 -9.45 -0.47
C ALA A 44 -29.37 -9.63 -1.34
N ALA A 45 -28.17 -9.66 -0.74
CA ALA A 45 -26.95 -9.90 -1.48
C ALA A 45 -26.90 -11.33 -2.05
N GLU A 46 -26.18 -11.52 -3.16
CA GLU A 46 -25.98 -12.84 -3.78
C GLU A 46 -25.38 -13.86 -2.80
N HIS A 47 -24.53 -13.39 -1.89
CA HIS A 47 -23.93 -14.19 -0.82
C HIS A 47 -24.11 -13.49 0.53
N PRO A 48 -25.27 -13.66 1.21
CA PRO A 48 -25.58 -12.91 2.44
C PRO A 48 -24.57 -13.10 3.57
N GLY A 49 -24.05 -14.33 3.73
CA GLY A 49 -23.05 -14.63 4.75
C GLY A 49 -21.72 -13.90 4.53
N ARG A 50 -21.29 -13.78 3.26
CA ARG A 50 -20.05 -13.09 2.90
C ARG A 50 -20.17 -11.57 3.09
N MET A 51 -21.32 -11.01 2.73
CA MET A 51 -21.59 -9.59 2.94
C MET A 51 -21.62 -9.24 4.43
N ARG A 52 -22.25 -10.06 5.27
CA ARG A 52 -22.20 -9.87 6.73
C ARG A 52 -20.78 -9.93 7.27
N LEU A 53 -19.98 -10.88 6.78
CA LEU A 53 -18.58 -11.03 7.17
C LEU A 53 -17.75 -9.80 6.76
N LEU A 54 -17.97 -9.27 5.56
CA LEU A 54 -17.33 -8.03 5.09
C LEU A 54 -17.61 -6.88 6.05
N THR A 55 -18.87 -6.59 6.33
CA THR A 55 -19.28 -5.49 7.22
C THR A 55 -18.73 -5.67 8.64
N ALA A 56 -18.75 -6.90 9.17
CA ALA A 56 -18.16 -7.20 10.47
C ALA A 56 -16.64 -6.99 10.47
N SER A 57 -15.94 -7.41 9.40
CA SER A 57 -14.49 -7.26 9.26
C SER A 57 -14.07 -5.79 9.14
N GLU A 58 -14.86 -4.94 8.47
CA GLU A 58 -14.63 -3.49 8.41
C GLU A 58 -14.76 -2.86 9.80
N SER A 59 -15.76 -3.27 10.57
CA SER A 59 -15.95 -2.78 11.94
C SER A 59 -14.80 -3.21 12.85
N ALA A 60 -14.32 -4.45 12.71
CA ALA A 60 -13.14 -4.93 13.41
C ALA A 60 -11.88 -4.17 13.00
N GLY A 61 -11.74 -3.86 11.70
CA GLY A 61 -10.65 -3.04 11.18
C GLY A 61 -10.62 -1.64 11.77
N MET A 62 -11.78 -0.97 11.86
CA MET A 62 -11.93 0.33 12.53
C MET A 62 -11.50 0.27 14.00
N LEU A 63 -11.87 -0.79 14.72
CA LEU A 63 -11.45 -0.97 16.10
C LEU A 63 -9.93 -1.16 16.23
N VAL A 64 -9.34 -2.02 15.39
CA VAL A 64 -7.88 -2.25 15.35
C VAL A 64 -7.14 -0.95 15.01
N ALA A 65 -7.64 -0.17 14.04
CA ALA A 65 -7.08 1.12 13.67
C ALA A 65 -7.05 2.11 14.84
N ALA A 66 -8.16 2.22 15.59
CA ALA A 66 -8.25 3.07 16.76
C ALA A 66 -7.28 2.63 17.87
N GLU A 67 -7.13 1.32 18.10
CA GLU A 67 -6.19 0.77 19.07
C GLU A 67 -4.73 0.99 18.67
N MET A 68 -4.39 0.80 17.39
CA MET A 68 -3.08 1.10 16.83
C MET A 68 -2.76 2.58 16.96
N HIS A 69 -3.71 3.48 16.64
CA HIS A 69 -3.52 4.92 16.78
C HIS A 69 -3.26 5.31 18.24
N ARG A 70 -4.06 4.80 19.18
CA ARG A 70 -3.89 5.05 20.62
C ARG A 70 -2.52 4.58 21.10
N THR A 71 -2.12 3.37 20.72
CA THR A 71 -0.87 2.76 21.14
C THR A 71 0.35 3.47 20.52
N GLY A 72 0.31 3.64 19.20
CA GLY A 72 1.39 4.18 18.38
C GLY A 72 2.58 3.23 18.23
N LEU A 73 3.31 3.38 17.14
CA LEU A 73 4.56 2.66 16.88
C LEU A 73 5.69 3.29 17.70
N PRO A 74 6.46 2.51 18.50
CA PRO A 74 7.63 3.02 19.22
C PRO A 74 8.61 3.77 18.31
N TRP A 75 8.96 5.00 18.69
CA TRP A 75 9.74 5.90 17.84
C TRP A 75 10.73 6.76 18.63
N ARG A 76 11.99 6.74 18.20
CA ARG A 76 13.10 7.54 18.72
C ARG A 76 13.34 8.78 17.87
N ALA A 77 12.79 9.90 18.31
CA ALA A 77 12.89 11.18 17.60
C ALA A 77 14.33 11.70 17.50
N ASP A 78 15.16 11.43 18.51
CA ASP A 78 16.60 11.73 18.52
C ASP A 78 17.35 10.95 17.43
N VAL A 79 17.07 9.65 17.29
CA VAL A 79 17.64 8.81 16.23
C VAL A 79 17.18 9.30 14.86
N HIS A 80 15.90 9.66 14.71
CA HIS A 80 15.39 10.21 13.46
C HIS A 80 16.11 11.50 13.07
N ARG A 81 16.26 12.46 13.99
CA ARG A 81 16.99 13.72 13.74
C ARG A 81 18.44 13.43 13.33
N ALA A 82 19.13 12.53 14.03
CA ALA A 82 20.50 12.14 13.67
C ALA A 82 20.61 11.53 12.26
N VAL A 83 19.64 10.69 11.85
CA VAL A 83 19.59 10.15 10.48
C VAL A 83 19.39 11.27 9.45
N LEU A 84 18.51 12.24 9.73
CA LEU A 84 18.30 13.36 8.83
C LEU A 84 19.55 14.26 8.74
N ASP A 85 20.21 14.54 9.86
CA ASP A 85 21.45 15.32 9.89
C ASP A 85 22.57 14.60 9.12
N GLU A 86 22.68 13.27 9.24
CA GLU A 86 23.63 12.43 8.48
C GLU A 86 23.38 12.50 6.97
N LEU A 87 22.12 12.42 6.54
CA LEU A 87 21.77 12.32 5.11
C LEU A 87 21.66 13.68 4.41
N LEU A 88 21.15 14.69 5.09
CA LEU A 88 20.76 15.97 4.51
C LEU A 88 21.70 17.13 4.92
N GLY A 89 22.52 16.93 5.96
CA GLY A 89 23.41 17.93 6.50
C GLY A 89 22.68 19.03 7.29
N GLU A 90 23.40 20.13 7.55
CA GLU A 90 22.91 21.25 8.35
C GLU A 90 21.64 21.90 7.76
N ARG A 91 20.76 22.32 8.66
CA ARG A 91 19.60 23.16 8.34
C ARG A 91 20.00 24.62 8.39
N TYR A 92 19.77 25.36 7.31
CA TYR A 92 19.89 26.81 7.35
C TYR A 92 18.79 27.42 8.24
N ALA A 93 19.15 28.31 9.15
CA ALA A 93 18.20 29.04 9.98
C ALA A 93 17.36 29.96 9.09
N GLY A 94 16.03 29.76 9.04
CA GLY A 94 15.11 30.60 8.28
C GLY A 94 14.29 29.89 7.18
N GLY A 95 14.52 28.59 6.97
CA GLY A 95 13.84 27.82 5.92
C GLY A 95 14.66 27.81 4.62
N GLY A 96 14.57 26.70 3.88
CA GLY A 96 15.40 26.44 2.70
C GLY A 96 15.76 24.96 2.58
N GLU A 97 16.36 24.59 1.46
CA GLU A 97 16.86 23.24 1.23
C GLU A 97 18.02 22.93 2.19
N PRO A 98 18.07 21.73 2.79
CA PRO A 98 19.22 21.26 3.54
C PRO A 98 20.52 21.36 2.73
N ARG A 99 21.65 21.59 3.42
CA ARG A 99 22.96 21.80 2.80
C ARG A 99 23.28 20.79 1.70
N ARG A 100 23.03 19.50 1.94
CA ARG A 100 23.37 18.46 0.97
C ARG A 100 22.55 18.54 -0.31
N LEU A 101 21.29 18.94 -0.23
CA LEU A 101 20.43 19.14 -1.40
C LEU A 101 20.88 20.35 -2.21
N ALA A 102 21.23 21.45 -1.56
CA ALA A 102 21.79 22.63 -2.22
C ALA A 102 23.10 22.29 -2.97
N GLU A 103 24.04 21.60 -2.31
CA GLU A 103 25.31 21.16 -2.92
C GLU A 103 25.07 20.27 -4.16
N LEU A 104 24.07 19.37 -4.11
CA LEU A 104 23.73 18.51 -5.24
C LEU A 104 23.06 19.29 -6.38
N ALA A 105 22.19 20.26 -6.06
CA ALA A 105 21.57 21.12 -7.06
C ALA A 105 22.61 22.00 -7.80
N ASP A 106 23.63 22.48 -7.08
CA ASP A 106 24.75 23.21 -7.66
C ASP A 106 25.56 22.33 -8.61
N LYS A 107 25.90 21.09 -8.21
CA LYS A 107 26.58 20.11 -9.08
C LYS A 107 25.79 19.78 -10.34
N VAL A 108 24.48 19.61 -10.22
CA VAL A 108 23.59 19.39 -11.38
C VAL A 108 23.65 20.60 -12.31
N SER A 109 23.57 21.82 -11.76
CA SER A 109 23.63 23.05 -12.55
C SER A 109 24.99 23.25 -13.24
N GLU A 110 26.09 22.99 -12.54
CA GLU A 110 27.46 23.02 -13.08
C GLU A 110 27.62 22.05 -14.25
N ALA A 111 27.15 20.81 -14.08
CA ALA A 111 27.23 19.78 -15.12
C ALA A 111 26.43 20.12 -16.39
N PHE A 112 25.39 20.94 -16.29
CA PHE A 112 24.64 21.46 -17.45
C PHE A 112 25.12 22.84 -17.94
N GLY A 113 26.08 23.48 -17.25
CA GLY A 113 26.55 24.83 -17.55
C GLY A 113 25.48 25.93 -17.37
N ARG A 114 24.35 25.62 -16.71
CA ARG A 114 23.25 26.55 -16.45
C ARG A 114 22.53 26.16 -15.17
N ARG A 115 21.82 27.11 -14.57
CA ARG A 115 20.93 26.80 -13.43
C ARG A 115 19.85 25.79 -13.85
N VAL A 116 19.74 24.71 -13.09
CA VAL A 116 18.71 23.65 -13.23
C VAL A 116 18.12 23.36 -11.86
N ARG A 117 16.79 23.32 -11.79
CA ARG A 117 16.04 22.92 -10.58
C ARG A 117 15.75 21.42 -10.59
N PRO A 118 16.47 20.59 -9.79
CA PRO A 118 16.37 19.13 -9.89
C PRO A 118 15.06 18.57 -9.30
N ASP A 119 14.37 19.33 -8.46
CA ASP A 119 13.05 19.06 -7.90
C ASP A 119 11.93 19.14 -8.95
N LEU A 120 12.15 19.86 -10.05
CA LEU A 120 11.16 20.02 -11.12
C LEU A 120 11.46 19.12 -12.32
N PRO A 121 10.64 18.07 -12.57
CA PRO A 121 10.86 17.16 -13.69
C PRO A 121 10.97 17.85 -15.05
N ALA A 122 10.15 18.87 -15.30
CA ALA A 122 10.15 19.60 -16.57
C ALA A 122 11.47 20.34 -16.84
N ASP A 123 12.09 20.93 -15.82
CA ASP A 123 13.36 21.64 -15.99
C ASP A 123 14.51 20.67 -16.27
N VAL A 124 14.51 19.52 -15.58
CA VAL A 124 15.46 18.43 -15.84
C VAL A 124 15.32 17.89 -17.27
N VAL A 125 14.10 17.61 -17.74
CA VAL A 125 13.86 17.16 -19.13
C VAL A 125 14.37 18.21 -20.14
N LYS A 126 14.10 19.49 -19.88
CA LYS A 126 14.60 20.60 -20.71
C LYS A 126 16.12 20.72 -20.68
N ALA A 127 16.77 20.41 -19.55
CA ALA A 127 18.23 20.42 -19.41
C ALA A 127 18.88 19.34 -20.27
N PHE A 128 18.40 18.10 -20.18
CA PHE A 128 18.86 17.02 -21.04
C PHE A 128 18.60 17.31 -22.53
N ALA A 129 17.42 17.81 -22.88
CA ALA A 129 17.12 18.19 -24.26
C ALA A 129 18.07 19.26 -24.79
N GLY A 130 18.42 20.25 -23.97
CA GLY A 130 19.43 21.28 -24.30
C GLY A 130 20.84 20.71 -24.47
N ALA A 131 21.17 19.62 -23.77
CA ALA A 131 22.41 18.86 -23.94
C ALA A 131 22.35 17.85 -25.11
N GLY A 132 21.29 17.85 -25.91
CA GLY A 132 21.10 16.93 -27.04
C GLY A 132 20.63 15.52 -26.66
N ILE A 133 20.27 15.29 -25.40
CA ILE A 133 19.83 13.99 -24.88
C ILE A 133 18.31 14.00 -24.70
N LYS A 134 17.62 13.10 -25.41
CA LYS A 134 16.17 13.00 -25.31
C LYS A 134 15.75 12.03 -24.21
N VAL A 135 15.18 12.58 -23.14
CA VAL A 135 14.54 11.81 -22.06
C VAL A 135 13.02 12.01 -22.10
N LYS A 136 12.28 10.92 -21.90
CA LYS A 136 10.82 10.88 -21.76
C LYS A 136 10.38 11.10 -20.32
N SER A 137 11.20 10.69 -19.35
CA SER A 137 10.92 10.87 -17.94
C SER A 137 12.20 11.10 -17.13
N THR A 138 12.02 11.52 -15.89
CA THR A 138 13.12 11.68 -14.92
C THR A 138 13.18 10.50 -13.95
N ARG A 139 12.65 9.34 -14.34
CA ARG A 139 12.65 8.13 -13.52
C ARG A 139 14.07 7.56 -13.46
N ARG A 140 14.43 6.98 -12.30
CA ARG A 140 15.81 6.55 -12.02
C ARG A 140 16.39 5.62 -13.09
N TRP A 141 15.63 4.63 -13.56
CA TRP A 141 16.14 3.66 -14.53
C TRP A 141 16.42 4.29 -15.89
N GLU A 142 15.60 5.24 -16.33
CA GLU A 142 15.83 5.96 -17.58
C GLU A 142 17.04 6.87 -17.47
N LEU A 143 17.18 7.58 -16.34
CA LEU A 143 18.34 8.44 -16.11
C LEU A 143 19.63 7.63 -15.94
N ALA A 144 19.58 6.46 -15.31
CA ALA A 144 20.76 5.65 -15.01
C ALA A 144 21.45 5.04 -16.26
N GLU A 145 20.75 4.99 -17.39
CA GLU A 145 21.30 4.53 -18.67
C GLU A 145 22.01 5.65 -19.44
N ILE A 146 21.96 6.89 -18.94
CA ILE A 146 22.52 8.06 -19.61
C ILE A 146 23.93 8.32 -19.11
N ASP A 147 24.87 8.41 -20.03
CA ASP A 147 26.24 8.85 -19.75
C ASP A 147 26.31 10.39 -19.77
N HIS A 148 26.08 11.01 -18.61
CA HIS A 148 26.18 12.46 -18.43
C HIS A 148 26.57 12.83 -16.99
N PRO A 149 27.49 13.78 -16.75
CA PRO A 149 27.99 14.09 -15.40
C PRO A 149 26.91 14.56 -14.40
N ALA A 150 25.80 15.10 -14.89
CA ALA A 150 24.66 15.50 -14.04
C ALA A 150 23.84 14.33 -13.47
N VAL A 151 23.95 13.12 -14.04
CA VAL A 151 23.06 11.98 -13.73
C VAL A 151 23.23 11.51 -12.29
N GLU A 152 24.45 11.25 -11.86
CA GLU A 152 24.72 10.76 -10.49
C GLU A 152 24.27 11.78 -9.42
N PRO A 153 24.65 13.08 -9.48
CA PRO A 153 24.15 14.09 -8.55
C PRO A 153 22.62 14.22 -8.56
N LEU A 154 22.00 14.15 -9.73
CA LEU A 154 20.54 14.23 -9.88
C LEU A 154 19.82 13.04 -9.23
N ILE A 155 20.31 11.82 -9.42
CA ILE A 155 19.72 10.63 -8.82
C ILE A 155 19.81 10.72 -7.29
N GLU A 156 20.96 11.11 -6.75
CA GLU A 156 21.13 11.27 -5.30
C GLU A 156 20.28 12.42 -4.75
N TYR A 157 20.19 13.55 -5.46
CA TYR A 157 19.30 14.66 -5.10
C TYR A 157 17.86 14.17 -4.96
N LYS A 158 17.32 13.47 -5.97
CA LYS A 158 15.93 13.04 -5.97
C LYS A 158 15.62 12.04 -4.85
N LYS A 159 16.58 11.19 -4.51
CA LYS A 159 16.49 10.26 -3.37
C LYS A 159 16.41 11.02 -2.05
N LEU A 160 17.34 11.95 -1.81
CA LEU A 160 17.38 12.75 -0.58
C LEU A 160 16.18 13.70 -0.47
N TYR A 161 15.77 14.31 -1.59
CA TYR A 161 14.62 15.22 -1.66
C TYR A 161 13.33 14.51 -1.26
N ARG A 162 13.15 13.25 -1.69
CA ARG A 162 12.01 12.43 -1.25
C ARG A 162 12.04 12.15 0.25
N ILE A 163 13.21 11.85 0.82
CA ILE A 163 13.33 11.66 2.28
C ILE A 163 12.99 12.95 3.02
N TRP A 164 13.56 14.08 2.58
CA TRP A 164 13.34 15.38 3.20
C TRP A 164 11.87 15.81 3.18
N THR A 165 11.19 15.62 2.05
CA THR A 165 9.78 16.03 1.89
C THR A 165 8.80 15.05 2.52
N ALA A 166 9.05 13.73 2.44
CA ALA A 166 8.12 12.71 2.93
C ALA A 166 8.34 12.32 4.40
N ASN A 167 9.57 12.41 4.92
CA ASN A 167 9.92 11.98 6.28
C ASN A 167 10.91 12.95 6.95
N GLY A 168 10.98 14.21 6.54
CA GLY A 168 11.88 15.20 7.15
C GLY A 168 11.44 15.68 8.53
N TRP A 169 12.05 16.77 8.99
CA TRP A 169 11.77 17.32 10.32
C TRP A 169 10.31 17.73 10.53
N THR A 170 9.63 18.26 9.52
CA THR A 170 8.20 18.61 9.61
C THR A 170 7.36 17.36 9.83
N TRP A 171 7.60 16.30 9.06
CA TRP A 171 6.94 15.01 9.26
C TRP A 171 7.16 14.48 10.69
N LEU A 172 8.39 14.57 11.20
CA LEU A 172 8.68 14.13 12.57
C LEU A 172 7.88 14.93 13.60
N GLN A 173 7.70 16.24 13.41
CA GLN A 173 6.90 17.09 14.29
C GLN A 173 5.40 16.79 14.22
N ASP A 174 4.89 16.53 13.02
CA ASP A 174 3.46 16.32 12.79
C ASP A 174 3.00 14.98 13.36
N TRP A 175 3.82 13.93 13.20
CA TRP A 175 3.38 12.54 13.41
C TRP A 175 3.97 11.83 14.63
N VAL A 176 5.04 12.35 15.24
CA VAL A 176 5.70 11.70 16.38
C VAL A 176 5.53 12.54 17.64
N ARG A 177 4.93 11.94 18.67
CA ARG A 177 4.73 12.53 20.00
C ARG A 177 4.87 11.48 21.09
N ASP A 178 5.39 11.86 22.25
CA ASP A 178 5.54 10.97 23.41
C ASP A 178 6.26 9.65 23.07
N GLY A 179 7.30 9.73 22.23
CA GLY A 179 8.08 8.56 21.81
C GLY A 179 7.32 7.56 20.94
N ARG A 180 6.22 7.98 20.29
CA ARG A 180 5.43 7.15 19.38
C ARG A 180 5.09 7.88 18.08
N PHE A 181 5.15 7.14 16.98
CA PHE A 181 4.54 7.52 15.71
C PHE A 181 3.06 7.07 15.71
N ARG A 182 2.14 8.02 15.54
CA ARG A 182 0.68 7.77 15.59
C ARG A 182 0.01 8.17 14.28
N PRO A 183 0.09 7.31 13.24
CA PRO A 183 -0.67 7.55 12.03
C PRO A 183 -2.16 7.48 12.35
N GLU A 184 -2.95 8.31 11.68
CA GLU A 184 -4.41 8.21 11.70
C GLU A 184 -4.83 7.35 10.52
N TYR A 185 -5.22 6.11 10.81
CA TYR A 185 -5.68 5.16 9.82
C TYR A 185 -7.12 5.46 9.40
N GLN A 186 -7.36 5.34 8.10
CA GLN A 186 -8.69 5.31 7.51
C GLN A 186 -8.92 3.93 6.89
N PRO A 187 -9.41 2.95 7.67
CA PRO A 187 -9.90 1.69 7.10
C PRO A 187 -10.96 1.94 6.03
N GLY A 188 -10.91 1.19 4.94
CA GLY A 188 -11.79 1.42 3.79
C GLY A 188 -11.54 2.71 3.01
N GLY A 189 -10.45 3.45 3.28
CA GLY A 189 -10.15 4.74 2.64
C GLY A 189 -9.87 4.70 1.13
N THR A 190 -9.74 3.51 0.54
CA THR A 190 -9.76 3.33 -0.92
C THR A 190 -10.96 2.51 -1.36
N VAL A 191 -11.37 2.67 -2.62
CA VAL A 191 -12.44 1.84 -3.23
C VAL A 191 -12.18 0.34 -3.11
N SER A 192 -10.91 -0.08 -3.11
CA SER A 192 -10.52 -1.48 -2.94
C SER A 192 -10.63 -2.00 -1.49
N GLY A 193 -10.93 -1.15 -0.50
CA GLY A 193 -10.93 -1.50 0.92
C GLY A 193 -9.57 -1.40 1.60
N ARG A 194 -8.48 -1.09 0.87
CA ARG A 194 -7.18 -0.82 1.48
C ARG A 194 -7.26 0.39 2.41
N TRP A 195 -6.56 0.28 3.53
CA TRP A 195 -6.43 1.36 4.49
C TRP A 195 -5.56 2.48 3.92
N THR A 196 -5.94 3.71 4.20
CA THR A 196 -5.15 4.91 3.93
C THR A 196 -4.82 5.61 5.25
N THR A 197 -4.08 6.72 5.18
CA THR A 197 -3.90 7.61 6.33
C THR A 197 -4.11 9.06 5.93
N ASN A 198 -4.45 9.90 6.91
CA ASN A 198 -4.30 11.34 6.76
C ASN A 198 -2.83 11.68 6.41
N GLY A 199 -2.61 12.64 5.50
CA GLY A 199 -1.26 13.09 5.14
C GLY A 199 -0.51 12.30 4.04
N GLY A 200 -1.21 11.46 3.26
CA GLY A 200 -0.78 11.00 1.92
C GLY A 200 0.46 10.11 1.80
N GLY A 201 1.23 9.90 2.87
CA GLY A 201 2.45 9.09 2.84
C GLY A 201 3.03 8.76 4.20
N ALA A 202 2.34 9.06 5.29
CA ALA A 202 2.87 8.90 6.64
C ALA A 202 3.32 7.46 6.95
N LEU A 203 2.66 6.45 6.38
CA LEU A 203 3.03 5.04 6.56
C LEU A 203 4.24 4.60 5.75
N GLN A 204 4.63 5.33 4.70
CA GLN A 204 5.80 4.95 3.92
C GLN A 204 7.06 5.33 4.68
N ILE A 205 7.61 4.38 5.44
CA ILE A 205 8.84 4.57 6.24
C ILE A 205 10.03 3.99 5.44
N PRO A 206 10.89 4.84 4.84
CA PRO A 206 12.07 4.39 4.10
C PRO A 206 13.02 3.62 5.01
N ARG A 207 13.74 2.63 4.46
CA ARG A 207 14.66 1.77 5.23
C ARG A 207 15.62 2.54 6.13
N VAL A 208 16.15 3.67 5.66
CA VAL A 208 17.06 4.53 6.44
C VAL A 208 16.38 5.15 7.67
N ILE A 209 15.10 5.51 7.55
CA ILE A 209 14.30 6.11 8.64
C ILE A 209 13.81 5.03 9.62
N ARG A 210 13.66 3.77 9.18
CA ARG A 210 13.28 2.63 10.06
C ARG A 210 14.22 2.45 11.26
N ARG A 211 15.46 2.98 11.20
CA ARG A 211 16.40 3.05 12.35
C ARG A 211 15.80 3.75 13.56
N ALA A 212 14.87 4.69 13.35
CA ALA A 212 14.19 5.42 14.41
C ALA A 212 13.04 4.63 15.06
N VAL A 213 12.60 3.53 14.46
CA VAL A 213 11.60 2.65 15.05
C VAL A 213 12.33 1.64 15.94
N VAL A 214 12.24 1.85 17.25
CA VAL A 214 12.99 1.09 18.25
C VAL A 214 12.03 0.64 19.33
N ALA A 215 12.01 -0.68 19.62
CA ALA A 215 11.21 -1.25 20.70
C ALA A 215 11.56 -0.60 22.05
N ASP A 216 10.58 -0.55 22.95
CA ASP A 216 10.83 -0.20 24.35
C ASP A 216 11.81 -1.18 25.02
N GLU A 217 12.42 -0.77 26.12
CA GLU A 217 13.38 -1.60 26.87
C GLU A 217 12.73 -2.89 27.37
N GLY A 218 13.35 -4.04 27.09
CA GLY A 218 12.81 -5.37 27.40
C GLY A 218 11.76 -5.87 26.41
N TRP A 219 11.44 -5.09 25.38
CA TRP A 219 10.44 -5.43 24.36
C TRP A 219 11.10 -5.72 23.00
N ARG A 220 10.30 -6.24 22.07
CA ARG A 220 10.64 -6.59 20.69
C ARG A 220 9.53 -6.15 19.74
N LEU A 221 9.92 -5.91 18.50
CA LEU A 221 9.03 -5.77 17.36
C LEU A 221 9.00 -7.11 16.63
N VAL A 222 7.83 -7.75 16.58
CA VAL A 222 7.57 -8.87 15.67
C VAL A 222 7.00 -8.28 14.40
N VAL A 223 7.84 -8.20 13.37
CA VAL A 223 7.52 -7.66 12.05
C VAL A 223 7.15 -8.83 11.15
N ALA A 224 5.97 -8.80 10.58
CA ALA A 224 5.46 -9.88 9.73
C ALA A 224 4.94 -9.34 8.41
N ASP A 225 5.35 -9.96 7.31
CA ASP A 225 4.95 -9.61 5.94
C ASP A 225 4.35 -10.82 5.27
N ALA A 226 3.16 -10.66 4.69
CA ALA A 226 2.45 -11.78 4.09
C ALA A 226 3.02 -12.14 2.71
N ASP A 227 3.50 -13.36 2.56
CA ASP A 227 4.30 -13.76 1.41
C ASP A 227 3.45 -13.90 0.13
N GLN A 228 3.68 -13.01 -0.84
CA GLN A 228 3.03 -13.05 -2.15
C GLN A 228 1.49 -13.11 -2.07
N MET A 229 0.92 -12.23 -1.24
CA MET A 229 -0.51 -12.24 -0.89
C MET A 229 -1.44 -12.21 -2.12
N GLU A 230 -1.27 -11.25 -3.04
CA GLU A 230 -2.18 -11.11 -4.19
C GLU A 230 -2.24 -12.36 -5.10
N PRO A 231 -1.11 -12.98 -5.50
CA PRO A 231 -1.11 -14.30 -6.14
C PRO A 231 -1.89 -15.40 -5.41
N ARG A 232 -1.73 -15.51 -4.09
CA ARG A 232 -2.41 -16.54 -3.27
C ARG A 232 -3.90 -16.27 -3.20
N VAL A 233 -4.29 -15.00 -3.07
CA VAL A 233 -5.69 -14.57 -3.15
C VAL A 233 -6.28 -14.90 -4.52
N LEU A 234 -5.57 -14.63 -5.63
CA LEU A 234 -6.02 -15.02 -6.96
C LEU A 234 -6.24 -16.54 -7.06
N ALA A 235 -5.34 -17.36 -6.51
CA ALA A 235 -5.49 -18.80 -6.44
C ALA A 235 -6.80 -19.20 -5.72
N ALA A 236 -7.07 -18.58 -4.57
CA ALA A 236 -8.24 -18.89 -3.75
C ALA A 236 -9.57 -18.45 -4.39
N ILE A 237 -9.63 -17.24 -4.97
CA ILE A 237 -10.88 -16.69 -5.52
C ILE A 237 -11.22 -17.28 -6.90
N SER A 238 -10.22 -17.61 -7.71
CA SER A 238 -10.43 -18.21 -9.03
C SER A 238 -10.74 -19.70 -8.97
N ARG A 239 -10.36 -20.35 -7.86
CA ARG A 239 -10.45 -21.80 -7.68
C ARG A 239 -9.75 -22.62 -8.77
N ASP A 240 -8.71 -22.05 -9.39
CA ASP A 240 -7.91 -22.76 -10.38
C ASP A 240 -7.10 -23.88 -9.69
N PRO A 241 -7.34 -25.16 -10.01
CA PRO A 241 -6.67 -26.26 -9.30
C PRO A 241 -5.16 -26.21 -9.42
N GLY A 242 -4.64 -25.79 -10.57
CA GLY A 242 -3.20 -25.70 -10.81
C GLY A 242 -2.55 -24.58 -10.01
N LEU A 243 -3.20 -23.41 -9.93
CA LEU A 243 -2.66 -22.28 -9.16
C LEU A 243 -2.82 -22.51 -7.66
N MET A 244 -3.93 -23.12 -7.22
CA MET A 244 -4.15 -23.52 -5.83
C MET A 244 -3.12 -24.54 -5.36
N GLU A 245 -2.76 -25.52 -6.21
CA GLU A 245 -1.70 -26.48 -5.90
C GLU A 245 -0.36 -25.76 -5.72
N VAL A 246 0.01 -24.85 -6.62
CA VAL A 246 1.25 -24.05 -6.51
C VAL A 246 1.25 -23.20 -5.23
N ALA A 247 0.13 -22.54 -4.93
CA ALA A 247 -0.02 -21.72 -3.73
C ALA A 247 -0.19 -22.54 -2.43
N GLY A 248 -0.43 -23.85 -2.54
CA GLY A 248 -0.49 -24.75 -1.40
C GLY A 248 0.86 -25.34 -0.98
N HIS A 249 1.88 -25.23 -1.83
CA HIS A 249 3.22 -25.69 -1.50
C HIS A 249 3.92 -24.77 -0.50
N ASP A 250 4.77 -25.38 0.32
CA ASP A 250 5.67 -24.69 1.23
C ASP A 250 6.74 -23.92 0.45
N GLY A 251 7.10 -22.74 0.95
CA GLY A 251 8.16 -21.91 0.37
C GLY A 251 7.66 -20.88 -0.65
N ASP A 252 8.57 -20.45 -1.52
CA ASP A 252 8.37 -19.34 -2.45
C ASP A 252 7.44 -19.72 -3.60
N LEU A 253 6.30 -19.03 -3.69
CA LEU A 253 5.28 -19.26 -4.72
C LEU A 253 5.84 -19.09 -6.13
N TYR A 254 6.71 -18.11 -6.36
CA TYR A 254 7.29 -17.86 -7.67
C TYR A 254 8.32 -18.93 -8.05
N ALA A 255 9.05 -19.49 -7.09
CA ALA A 255 9.96 -20.62 -7.33
C ALA A 255 9.17 -21.89 -7.69
N ALA A 256 8.11 -22.20 -6.94
CA ALA A 256 7.21 -23.31 -7.27
C ALA A 256 6.56 -23.11 -8.65
N LEU A 257 6.13 -21.89 -8.95
CA LEU A 257 5.57 -21.53 -10.26
C LEU A 257 6.61 -21.67 -11.38
N SER A 258 7.86 -21.26 -11.16
CA SER A 258 8.88 -21.29 -12.20
C SER A 258 9.24 -22.71 -12.61
N HIS A 259 9.36 -23.63 -11.64
CA HIS A 259 9.59 -25.05 -11.91
C HIS A 259 8.44 -25.67 -12.72
N ARG A 260 7.20 -25.22 -12.47
CA ARG A 260 6.00 -25.78 -13.07
C ARG A 260 5.65 -25.21 -14.45
N ALA A 261 6.03 -23.96 -14.73
CA ALA A 261 5.53 -23.22 -15.90
C ALA A 261 6.57 -22.39 -16.67
N PHE A 262 7.76 -22.15 -16.10
CA PHE A 262 8.76 -21.23 -16.68
C PHE A 262 10.18 -21.79 -16.67
N SER A 263 10.34 -23.12 -16.78
CA SER A 263 11.64 -23.79 -16.89
C SER A 263 12.65 -23.40 -15.80
N GLY A 264 12.16 -23.06 -14.60
CA GLY A 264 12.99 -22.63 -13.47
C GLY A 264 13.25 -21.12 -13.37
N ASP A 265 12.85 -20.31 -14.35
CA ASP A 265 13.04 -18.86 -14.29
C ASP A 265 12.02 -18.18 -13.34
N ARG A 266 12.46 -17.93 -12.11
CA ARG A 266 11.66 -17.25 -11.07
C ARG A 266 11.31 -15.81 -11.45
N ALA A 267 12.21 -15.09 -12.11
CA ALA A 267 11.97 -13.70 -12.48
C ALA A 267 10.89 -13.62 -13.55
N GLN A 268 10.96 -14.49 -14.56
CA GLN A 268 9.93 -14.61 -15.59
C GLN A 268 8.58 -15.04 -14.99
N ALA A 269 8.57 -16.03 -14.08
CA ALA A 269 7.36 -16.47 -13.39
C ALA A 269 6.67 -15.34 -12.62
N LYS A 270 7.45 -14.52 -11.89
CA LYS A 270 6.95 -13.35 -11.18
C LYS A 270 6.35 -12.31 -12.13
N VAL A 271 7.09 -11.93 -13.17
CA VAL A 271 6.63 -10.95 -14.16
C VAL A 271 5.36 -11.42 -14.87
N ALA A 272 5.31 -12.70 -15.25
CA ALA A 272 4.14 -13.29 -15.89
C ALA A 272 2.90 -13.19 -15.00
N LEU A 273 3.00 -13.63 -13.74
CA LEU A 273 1.86 -13.70 -12.84
C LEU A 273 1.36 -12.29 -12.46
N LEU A 274 2.29 -11.37 -12.16
CA LEU A 274 1.93 -9.98 -11.90
C LEU A 274 1.36 -9.30 -13.16
N GLY A 275 1.87 -9.61 -14.35
CA GLY A 275 1.30 -9.15 -15.61
C GLY A 275 -0.13 -9.64 -15.82
N ALA A 276 -0.42 -10.88 -15.44
CA ALA A 276 -1.78 -11.43 -15.48
C ALA A 276 -2.71 -10.83 -14.41
N ILE A 277 -2.22 -10.48 -13.22
CA ILE A 277 -3.02 -9.78 -12.21
C ILE A 277 -3.29 -8.33 -12.66
N TYR A 278 -2.26 -7.62 -13.12
CA TYR A 278 -2.33 -6.18 -13.38
C TYR A 278 -2.68 -5.77 -14.81
N GLY A 279 -2.84 -6.74 -15.72
CA GLY A 279 -3.19 -6.48 -17.12
C GLY A 279 -2.09 -5.80 -17.92
N GLN A 280 -0.82 -6.00 -17.55
CA GLN A 280 0.32 -5.51 -18.34
C GLN A 280 0.61 -6.48 -19.49
N THR A 281 0.38 -6.04 -20.73
CA THR A 281 0.46 -6.86 -21.95
C THR A 281 1.55 -6.43 -22.94
N SER A 282 2.59 -5.70 -22.49
CA SER A 282 3.66 -5.22 -23.37
C SER A 282 4.84 -6.20 -23.45
N GLY A 283 5.45 -6.31 -24.63
CA GLY A 283 6.66 -7.13 -24.88
C GLY A 283 6.44 -8.63 -24.66
N ASP A 284 7.37 -9.29 -23.96
CA ASP A 284 7.29 -10.71 -23.59
C ASP A 284 6.09 -11.05 -22.68
N GLY A 285 5.37 -10.04 -22.17
CA GLY A 285 4.16 -10.19 -21.37
C GLY A 285 3.04 -10.97 -22.07
N LEU A 286 2.91 -10.86 -23.40
CA LEU A 286 1.91 -11.62 -24.17
C LEU A 286 2.22 -13.12 -24.23
N LYS A 287 3.49 -13.50 -24.42
CA LYS A 287 3.92 -14.91 -24.42
C LYS A 287 3.74 -15.52 -23.03
N ASN A 288 4.13 -14.78 -22.00
CA ASN A 288 3.97 -15.15 -20.60
C ASN A 288 2.49 -15.33 -20.21
N LEU A 289 1.61 -14.43 -20.67
CA LEU A 289 0.17 -14.53 -20.46
C LEU A 289 -0.43 -15.75 -21.17
N ALA A 290 0.00 -16.06 -22.39
CA ALA A 290 -0.44 -17.26 -23.11
C ALA A 290 -0.04 -18.56 -22.37
N ALA A 291 1.18 -18.61 -21.82
CA ALA A 291 1.63 -19.72 -20.99
C ALA A 291 0.79 -19.88 -19.71
N LEU A 292 0.49 -18.76 -19.02
CA LEU A 292 -0.39 -18.76 -17.86
C LEU A 292 -1.80 -19.19 -18.21
N ARG A 293 -2.39 -18.69 -19.30
CA ARG A 293 -3.74 -19.06 -19.74
C ARG A 293 -3.85 -20.55 -20.02
N ARG A 294 -2.80 -21.17 -20.58
CA ARG A 294 -2.76 -22.62 -20.79
C ARG A 294 -2.66 -23.40 -19.47
N ARG A 295 -1.92 -22.88 -18.48
CA ARG A 295 -1.60 -23.61 -17.24
C ARG A 295 -2.63 -23.40 -16.12
N PHE A 296 -3.19 -22.18 -16.04
CA PHE A 296 -4.15 -21.72 -15.03
C PHE A 296 -5.33 -21.00 -15.72
N PRO A 297 -6.10 -21.72 -16.54
CA PRO A 297 -7.16 -21.12 -17.35
C PRO A 297 -8.24 -20.44 -16.50
N LEU A 298 -8.59 -20.98 -15.33
CA LEU A 298 -9.64 -20.40 -14.49
C LEU A 298 -9.15 -19.12 -13.81
N ALA A 299 -7.87 -19.06 -13.41
CA ALA A 299 -7.28 -17.86 -12.84
C ALA A 299 -7.24 -16.71 -13.83
N VAL A 300 -6.83 -16.98 -15.07
CA VAL A 300 -6.80 -15.97 -16.15
C VAL A 300 -8.22 -15.57 -16.55
N ALA A 301 -9.14 -16.53 -16.68
CA ALA A 301 -10.54 -16.23 -16.99
C ALA A 301 -11.18 -15.32 -15.92
N TYR A 302 -10.93 -15.58 -14.63
CA TYR A 302 -11.49 -14.79 -13.53
C TYR A 302 -11.15 -13.29 -13.64
N VAL A 303 -9.89 -12.96 -13.87
CA VAL A 303 -9.45 -11.55 -14.00
C VAL A 303 -9.84 -10.93 -15.33
N ASP A 304 -9.88 -11.71 -16.42
CA ASP A 304 -10.31 -11.22 -17.73
C ASP A 304 -11.83 -10.99 -17.77
N ASP A 305 -12.62 -11.78 -17.04
CA ASP A 305 -14.06 -11.57 -16.87
C ASP A 305 -14.35 -10.29 -16.07
N ALA A 306 -13.59 -10.03 -15.01
CA ALA A 306 -13.67 -8.77 -14.27
C ALA A 306 -13.28 -7.57 -15.16
N ALA A 307 -12.24 -7.71 -15.99
CA ALA A 307 -11.83 -6.67 -16.93
C ALA A 307 -12.94 -6.37 -17.95
N ARG A 308 -13.48 -7.42 -18.58
CA ARG A 308 -14.57 -7.32 -19.55
C ARG A 308 -15.83 -6.69 -18.94
N ALA A 309 -16.22 -7.12 -17.74
CA ALA A 309 -17.35 -6.52 -17.04
C ALA A 309 -17.15 -5.02 -16.80
N GLY A 310 -15.94 -4.59 -16.41
CA GLY A 310 -15.59 -3.18 -16.28
C GLY A 310 -15.62 -2.44 -17.62
N GLU A 311 -15.06 -3.01 -18.69
CA GLU A 311 -15.09 -2.41 -20.03
C GLU A 311 -16.53 -2.17 -20.53
N GLU A 312 -17.46 -3.06 -20.15
CA GLU A 312 -18.89 -2.98 -20.40
C GLU A 312 -19.64 -2.04 -19.42
N GLY A 313 -18.94 -1.40 -18.48
CA GLY A 313 -19.53 -0.51 -17.47
C GLY A 313 -20.28 -1.22 -16.34
N ARG A 314 -20.17 -2.55 -16.24
CA ARG A 314 -20.78 -3.35 -15.16
C ARG A 314 -19.95 -3.29 -13.89
N TYR A 315 -20.62 -3.46 -12.75
CA TYR A 315 -19.96 -3.62 -11.47
C TYR A 315 -19.25 -4.96 -11.37
N VAL A 316 -18.11 -4.95 -10.67
CA VAL A 316 -17.45 -6.16 -10.19
C VAL A 316 -17.46 -6.18 -8.66
N ARG A 317 -17.31 -7.36 -8.07
CA ARG A 317 -17.27 -7.52 -6.62
C ARG A 317 -16.04 -8.31 -6.18
N THR A 318 -15.52 -7.97 -4.99
CA THR A 318 -14.55 -8.82 -4.30
C THR A 318 -15.21 -10.12 -3.85
N TRP A 319 -14.40 -11.07 -3.38
CA TRP A 319 -14.89 -12.35 -2.87
C TRP A 319 -15.93 -12.20 -1.74
N LEU A 320 -15.72 -11.23 -0.82
CA LEU A 320 -16.67 -10.97 0.26
C LEU A 320 -17.84 -10.06 -0.13
N GLY A 321 -17.82 -9.47 -1.32
CA GLY A 321 -18.95 -8.74 -1.90
C GLY A 321 -18.77 -7.23 -1.98
N ARG A 322 -17.59 -6.68 -1.67
CA ARG A 322 -17.31 -5.25 -1.85
C ARG A 322 -17.47 -4.91 -3.32
N THR A 323 -18.26 -3.89 -3.61
CA THR A 323 -18.62 -3.52 -4.98
C THR A 323 -17.71 -2.41 -5.51
N SER A 324 -17.24 -2.54 -6.75
CA SER A 324 -16.48 -1.49 -7.42
C SER A 324 -17.30 -0.21 -7.59
N PRO A 325 -16.68 0.97 -7.75
CA PRO A 325 -17.40 2.17 -8.17
C PRO A 325 -18.10 1.98 -9.53
N ARG A 326 -18.84 3.01 -9.98
CA ARG A 326 -19.32 3.09 -11.37
C ARG A 326 -18.18 3.53 -12.30
N ALA A 327 -18.25 3.13 -13.56
CA ALA A 327 -17.35 3.67 -14.58
C ALA A 327 -17.65 5.17 -14.79
N VAL A 328 -16.62 6.02 -14.70
CA VAL A 328 -16.77 7.47 -14.89
C VAL A 328 -17.24 7.76 -16.31
N GLY A 329 -18.45 8.30 -16.45
CA GLY A 329 -19.13 8.58 -17.73
C GLY A 329 -20.42 7.80 -17.99
N ALA A 330 -20.92 7.02 -17.02
CA ALA A 330 -22.30 6.56 -17.00
C ALA A 330 -23.14 7.57 -16.17
N ASP A 331 -23.57 8.64 -16.84
CA ASP A 331 -24.50 9.69 -16.37
C ASP A 331 -24.15 10.40 -15.03
N ASP A 332 -23.47 11.55 -15.17
CA ASP A 332 -23.32 12.72 -14.27
C ASP A 332 -22.94 12.61 -12.77
N GLU A 333 -22.11 13.60 -12.39
CA GLU A 333 -21.99 14.30 -11.10
C GLU A 333 -22.05 13.47 -9.80
N GLY A 334 -20.88 13.01 -9.33
CA GLY A 334 -20.71 12.60 -7.94
C GLY A 334 -19.44 11.77 -7.70
N GLU A 335 -18.58 12.29 -6.81
CA GLU A 335 -17.47 11.56 -6.15
C GLU A 335 -16.25 11.18 -7.01
N ALA A 336 -15.41 12.18 -7.26
CA ALA A 336 -14.01 11.97 -7.60
C ALA A 336 -13.24 11.44 -6.37
N GLY A 337 -12.77 10.19 -6.44
CA GLY A 337 -11.98 9.54 -5.39
C GLY A 337 -10.86 8.65 -5.91
N ILE A 338 -10.32 8.91 -7.11
CA ILE A 338 -9.11 8.23 -7.60
C ILE A 338 -7.95 9.22 -7.46
N PRO A 339 -6.98 8.98 -6.56
CA PRO A 339 -5.70 9.67 -6.63
C PRO A 339 -4.99 9.25 -7.92
N GLN A 340 -5.04 10.08 -8.95
CA GLN A 340 -4.05 10.02 -10.02
C GLN A 340 -2.74 10.58 -9.46
N GLU A 341 -1.64 9.86 -9.61
CA GLU A 341 -0.30 10.46 -9.49
C GLU A 341 -0.28 11.72 -10.38
N PRO A 342 0.25 12.86 -9.92
CA PRO A 342 0.28 14.09 -10.72
C PRO A 342 1.30 13.93 -11.85
N GLY A 343 0.87 13.32 -12.95
CA GLY A 343 1.50 13.50 -14.24
C GLY A 343 0.81 14.66 -14.93
N GLU A 344 1.51 15.78 -15.10
CA GLU A 344 1.11 16.86 -15.99
C GLU A 344 0.94 16.27 -17.40
N VAL A 345 -0.31 16.00 -17.79
CA VAL A 345 -0.64 15.77 -19.19
C VAL A 345 -0.88 17.16 -19.80
N PRO A 346 -0.13 17.58 -20.83
CA PRO A 346 -0.44 18.81 -21.53
C PRO A 346 -1.86 18.70 -22.08
N ALA A 347 -2.60 19.81 -22.09
CA ALA A 347 -3.95 19.91 -22.65
C ALA A 347 -3.96 19.45 -24.12
N ALA A 348 -4.23 18.17 -24.32
CA ALA A 348 -4.54 17.52 -25.57
C ALA A 348 -5.78 16.67 -25.32
N GLU A 349 -6.72 16.71 -26.26
CA GLU A 349 -8.03 16.04 -26.29
C GLU A 349 -8.17 14.86 -25.33
N GLY A 350 -9.19 14.92 -24.46
CA GLY A 350 -9.43 13.91 -23.43
C GLY A 350 -9.47 12.48 -23.99
N PRO A 351 -9.11 11.47 -23.18
CA PRO A 351 -9.00 10.09 -23.65
C PRO A 351 -10.30 9.62 -24.31
N SER A 352 -10.17 9.03 -25.50
CA SER A 352 -11.31 8.47 -26.25
C SER A 352 -12.12 7.51 -25.37
N ALA A 353 -13.42 7.35 -25.67
CA ALA A 353 -14.30 6.45 -24.91
C ALA A 353 -13.72 5.02 -24.80
N GLY A 354 -13.10 4.51 -25.87
CA GLY A 354 -12.41 3.21 -25.85
C GLY A 354 -11.16 3.18 -24.96
N SER A 355 -10.43 4.28 -24.83
CA SER A 355 -9.30 4.38 -23.90
C SER A 355 -9.76 4.36 -22.43
N ARG A 356 -10.85 5.06 -22.13
CA ARG A 356 -11.47 5.08 -20.79
C ARG A 356 -12.03 3.72 -20.39
N SER A 357 -12.78 3.07 -21.29
CA SER A 357 -13.31 1.72 -21.06
C SER A 357 -12.19 0.72 -20.75
N ARG A 358 -11.12 0.67 -21.56
CA ARG A 358 -9.95 -0.20 -21.29
C ARG A 358 -9.22 0.13 -19.99
N ALA A 359 -9.12 1.41 -19.63
CA ALA A 359 -8.54 1.81 -18.35
C ALA A 359 -9.38 1.31 -17.17
N TYR A 360 -10.70 1.40 -17.29
CA TYR A 360 -11.62 0.87 -16.30
C TYR A 360 -11.60 -0.66 -16.21
N GLY A 361 -11.48 -1.36 -17.35
CA GLY A 361 -11.24 -2.81 -17.38
C GLY A 361 -9.97 -3.23 -16.64
N ARG A 362 -8.86 -2.50 -16.81
CA ARG A 362 -7.64 -2.75 -16.00
C ARG A 362 -7.87 -2.48 -14.51
N PHE A 363 -8.65 -1.47 -14.17
CA PHE A 363 -9.02 -1.19 -12.78
C PHE A 363 -9.84 -2.34 -12.17
N THR A 364 -10.91 -2.80 -12.83
CA THR A 364 -11.78 -3.87 -12.31
C THR A 364 -11.06 -5.22 -12.23
N ARG A 365 -10.15 -5.49 -13.17
CA ARG A 365 -9.20 -6.63 -13.12
C ARG A 365 -8.41 -6.65 -11.81
N ASN A 366 -7.83 -5.51 -11.44
CA ASN A 366 -7.01 -5.38 -10.24
C ASN A 366 -7.88 -5.39 -8.98
N PHE A 367 -9.04 -4.74 -9.05
CA PHE A 367 -9.99 -4.57 -7.95
C PHE A 367 -10.39 -5.91 -7.33
N VAL A 368 -10.74 -6.91 -8.15
CA VAL A 368 -11.23 -8.20 -7.62
C VAL A 368 -10.16 -8.96 -6.83
N VAL A 369 -8.88 -8.81 -7.20
CA VAL A 369 -7.75 -9.44 -6.48
C VAL A 369 -7.36 -8.60 -5.27
N GLN A 370 -7.08 -7.31 -5.47
CA GLN A 370 -6.61 -6.41 -4.41
C GLN A 370 -7.64 -6.19 -3.32
N GLY A 371 -8.91 -6.07 -3.70
CA GLY A 371 -9.99 -5.90 -2.73
C GLY A 371 -10.27 -7.18 -1.95
N SER A 372 -10.20 -8.35 -2.59
CA SER A 372 -10.28 -9.63 -1.86
C SER A 372 -9.09 -9.83 -0.90
N ALA A 373 -7.92 -9.29 -1.25
CA ALA A 373 -6.76 -9.28 -0.35
C ALA A 373 -6.94 -8.32 0.83
N ALA A 374 -7.52 -7.14 0.61
CA ALA A 374 -7.86 -6.20 1.68
C ALA A 374 -8.91 -6.78 2.63
N ASP A 375 -9.94 -7.44 2.07
CA ASP A 375 -10.98 -8.13 2.83
C ASP A 375 -10.37 -9.27 3.71
N TRP A 376 -9.43 -10.07 3.17
CA TRP A 376 -8.69 -11.05 3.95
C TRP A 376 -7.84 -10.41 5.05
N ALA A 377 -7.19 -9.28 4.77
CA ALA A 377 -6.32 -8.60 5.73
C ALA A 377 -7.10 -8.08 6.95
N LEU A 378 -8.34 -7.59 6.76
CA LEU A 378 -9.23 -7.23 7.86
C LEU A 378 -9.51 -8.41 8.80
N LEU A 379 -9.76 -9.59 8.23
CA LEU A 379 -10.00 -10.81 9.00
C LEU A 379 -8.73 -11.31 9.69
N MET A 380 -7.57 -11.16 9.06
CA MET A 380 -6.26 -11.45 9.68
C MET A 380 -6.02 -10.54 10.88
N LEU A 381 -6.25 -9.23 10.76
CA LEU A 381 -6.12 -8.28 11.86
C LEU A 381 -7.10 -8.59 13.01
N ALA A 382 -8.35 -8.91 12.68
CA ALA A 382 -9.35 -9.29 13.68
C ALA A 382 -8.96 -10.58 14.42
N ALA A 383 -8.49 -11.60 13.70
CA ALA A 383 -8.01 -12.85 14.27
C ALA A 383 -6.77 -12.64 15.16
N LEU A 384 -5.80 -11.86 14.70
CA LEU A 384 -4.58 -11.54 15.45
C LEU A 384 -4.89 -10.76 16.72
N ARG A 385 -5.78 -9.76 16.64
CA ARG A 385 -6.28 -9.03 17.81
C ARG A 385 -6.93 -9.97 18.83
N GLY A 386 -7.73 -10.94 18.37
CA GLY A 386 -8.33 -11.95 19.25
C GLY A 386 -7.29 -12.87 19.89
N ALA A 387 -6.32 -13.35 19.11
CA ALA A 387 -5.27 -14.26 19.57
C ALA A 387 -4.31 -13.60 20.59
N THR A 388 -4.13 -12.28 20.51
CA THR A 388 -3.24 -11.51 21.39
C THR A 388 -3.96 -10.83 22.55
N ALA A 389 -5.29 -10.98 22.69
CA ALA A 389 -6.08 -10.24 23.67
C ALA A 389 -5.70 -10.49 25.15
N GLY A 390 -5.09 -11.65 25.46
CA GLY A 390 -4.60 -11.99 26.80
C GLY A 390 -3.13 -11.66 27.05
N MET A 391 -2.43 -11.13 26.05
CA MET A 391 -1.00 -10.82 26.09
C MET A 391 -0.78 -9.33 26.44
N ARG A 392 0.47 -8.95 26.71
CA ARG A 392 0.86 -7.53 26.74
C ARG A 392 1.21 -7.01 25.35
N ALA A 393 1.37 -7.90 24.38
CA ALA A 393 1.54 -7.60 22.97
C ALA A 393 0.49 -6.63 22.43
N GLN A 394 0.93 -5.66 21.62
CA GLN A 394 0.07 -4.65 21.00
C GLN A 394 0.35 -4.58 19.51
N LEU A 395 -0.70 -4.61 18.68
CA LEU A 395 -0.58 -4.29 17.27
C LEU A 395 -0.30 -2.79 17.16
N VAL A 396 0.81 -2.42 16.53
CA VAL A 396 1.30 -1.02 16.51
C VAL A 396 1.41 -0.42 15.12
N PHE A 397 1.45 -1.25 14.09
CA PHE A 397 1.54 -0.78 12.71
C PHE A 397 0.95 -1.80 11.75
N PHE A 398 0.29 -1.29 10.72
CA PHE A 398 -0.19 -2.06 9.58
C PHE A 398 0.01 -1.28 8.28
N GLN A 399 0.51 -1.95 7.25
CA GLN A 399 0.62 -1.41 5.90
C GLN A 399 0.41 -2.53 4.88
N HIS A 400 -0.79 -2.57 4.29
CA HIS A 400 -1.22 -3.53 3.26
C HIS A 400 -1.13 -4.99 3.72
N ASP A 401 0.05 -5.60 3.61
CA ASP A 401 0.36 -6.99 3.93
C ASP A 401 1.42 -7.12 5.05
N GLU A 402 1.93 -5.99 5.56
CA GLU A 402 2.83 -5.94 6.70
C GLU A 402 2.09 -5.55 7.98
N VAL A 403 2.34 -6.30 9.07
CA VAL A 403 1.88 -5.99 10.42
C VAL A 403 3.06 -6.01 11.38
N ILE A 404 3.08 -5.07 12.33
CA ILE A 404 4.06 -5.04 13.41
C ILE A 404 3.34 -5.13 14.74
N VAL A 405 3.79 -6.09 15.56
CA VAL A 405 3.36 -6.24 16.95
C VAL A 405 4.53 -5.87 17.86
N HIS A 406 4.29 -4.96 18.80
CA HIS A 406 5.23 -4.60 19.85
C HIS A 406 4.88 -5.39 21.11
N CYS A 407 5.81 -6.20 21.60
CA CYS A 407 5.56 -7.12 22.71
C CYS A 407 6.79 -7.26 23.61
N PRO A 408 6.62 -7.69 24.87
CA PRO A 408 7.73 -8.13 25.72
C PRO A 408 8.54 -9.22 25.03
N ALA A 409 9.86 -9.25 25.26
CA ALA A 409 10.74 -10.21 24.58
C ALA A 409 10.33 -11.67 24.83
N GLU A 410 9.80 -11.98 26.01
CA GLU A 410 9.28 -13.29 26.40
C GLU A 410 8.00 -13.72 25.68
N GLU A 411 7.22 -12.78 25.12
CA GLU A 411 5.99 -13.06 24.38
C GLU A 411 6.23 -13.16 22.86
N ALA A 412 7.44 -12.87 22.38
CA ALA A 412 7.71 -12.70 20.95
C ALA A 412 7.49 -13.98 20.11
N GLU A 413 7.85 -15.16 20.64
CA GLU A 413 7.61 -16.44 19.94
C GLU A 413 6.11 -16.75 19.85
N GLU A 414 5.36 -16.49 20.92
CA GLU A 414 3.92 -16.69 20.97
C GLU A 414 3.18 -15.75 20.01
N VAL A 415 3.63 -14.50 19.91
CA VAL A 415 3.13 -13.52 18.94
C VAL A 415 3.41 -13.97 17.50
N ALA A 416 4.61 -14.46 17.20
CA ALA A 416 4.92 -14.96 15.86
C ALA A 416 4.03 -16.16 15.46
N ALA A 417 3.78 -17.08 16.41
CA ALA A 417 2.84 -18.18 16.22
C ALA A 417 1.39 -17.68 16.03
N ALA A 418 0.97 -16.68 16.81
CA ALA A 418 -0.35 -16.07 16.70
C ALA A 418 -0.57 -15.40 15.33
N ILE A 419 0.44 -14.74 14.76
CA ILE A 419 0.39 -14.17 13.41
C ILE A 419 0.19 -15.27 12.36
N SER A 420 0.97 -16.35 12.42
CA SER A 420 0.82 -17.47 11.49
C SER A 420 -0.57 -18.09 11.59
N ALA A 421 -1.05 -18.35 12.82
CA ALA A 421 -2.38 -18.92 13.06
C ALA A 421 -3.51 -17.98 12.59
N ALA A 422 -3.36 -16.67 12.79
CA ALA A 422 -4.31 -15.66 12.31
C ALA A 422 -4.39 -15.63 10.79
N GLY A 423 -3.25 -15.74 10.09
CA GLY A 423 -3.20 -15.83 8.62
C GLY A 423 -3.94 -17.05 8.08
N GLU A 424 -3.71 -18.22 8.66
CA GLU A 424 -4.42 -19.46 8.29
C GLU A 424 -5.92 -19.38 8.59
N LEU A 425 -6.28 -18.85 9.77
CA LEU A 425 -7.68 -18.67 10.16
C LEU A 425 -8.40 -17.70 9.22
N ALA A 426 -7.77 -16.56 8.89
CA ALA A 426 -8.31 -15.60 7.93
C ALA A 426 -8.46 -16.22 6.54
N GLY A 427 -7.52 -17.07 6.11
CA GLY A 427 -7.64 -17.85 4.88
C GLY A 427 -8.89 -18.73 4.88
N ARG A 428 -9.09 -19.53 5.93
CA ARG A 428 -10.27 -20.42 6.08
C ARG A 428 -11.59 -19.65 6.22
N ILE A 429 -11.62 -18.56 6.99
CA ILE A 429 -12.84 -17.76 7.17
C ILE A 429 -13.22 -17.04 5.87
N THR A 430 -12.25 -16.46 5.16
CA THR A 430 -12.49 -15.74 3.90
C THR A 430 -12.90 -16.69 2.80
N PHE A 431 -12.09 -17.73 2.56
CA PHE A 431 -12.19 -18.56 1.37
C PHE A 431 -12.78 -19.95 1.66
N GLY A 432 -13.10 -20.31 2.89
CA GLY A 432 -13.49 -21.69 3.23
C GLY A 432 -12.33 -22.67 3.09
N GLU A 433 -12.64 -23.97 3.03
CA GLU A 433 -11.63 -25.02 2.84
C GLU A 433 -10.90 -24.85 1.49
N THR A 434 -9.58 -24.76 1.56
CA THR A 434 -8.69 -24.56 0.42
C THR A 434 -7.28 -25.06 0.74
N PRO A 435 -6.57 -25.69 -0.20
CA PRO A 435 -5.15 -26.01 -0.04
C PRO A 435 -4.24 -24.77 -0.08
N VAL A 436 -4.75 -23.59 -0.47
CA VAL A 436 -3.96 -22.36 -0.54
C VAL A 436 -3.47 -21.96 0.86
N ARG A 437 -2.16 -21.80 1.01
CA ARG A 437 -1.54 -21.30 2.25
C ARG A 437 -1.39 -19.78 2.20
N PHE A 438 -1.40 -19.13 3.37
CA PHE A 438 -1.15 -17.69 3.54
C PHE A 438 -0.03 -17.45 4.57
N PRO A 439 1.23 -17.81 4.23
CA PRO A 439 2.35 -17.71 5.16
C PRO A 439 2.83 -16.27 5.35
N PHE A 440 3.55 -16.07 6.45
CA PHE A 440 4.23 -14.83 6.78
C PHE A 440 5.73 -15.06 6.92
N THR A 441 6.52 -14.15 6.36
CA THR A 441 7.92 -13.97 6.77
C THR A 441 7.92 -13.11 8.01
N THR A 442 8.43 -13.66 9.12
CA THR A 442 8.49 -12.97 10.43
C THR A 442 9.92 -12.68 10.86
N ALA A 443 10.13 -11.53 11.50
CA ALA A 443 11.39 -11.16 12.12
C ALA A 443 11.13 -10.53 13.49
N THR A 444 11.83 -11.02 14.51
CA THR A 444 11.79 -10.47 15.87
C THR A 444 13.02 -9.62 16.11
N VAL A 445 12.83 -8.30 16.26
CA VAL A 445 13.93 -7.33 16.28
C VAL A 445 13.74 -6.26 17.33
N GLU A 446 14.83 -5.63 17.76
CA GLU A 446 14.78 -4.42 18.59
C GLU A 446 14.56 -3.16 17.75
N ARG A 447 15.11 -3.11 16.54
CA ARG A 447 14.92 -2.00 15.60
C ARG A 447 14.33 -2.50 14.31
N TYR A 448 13.36 -1.77 13.77
CA TYR A 448 12.69 -2.16 12.54
C TYR A 448 13.64 -2.22 11.32
N SER A 449 14.74 -1.47 11.34
CA SER A 449 15.79 -1.55 10.31
C SER A 449 16.42 -2.94 10.18
N ASP A 450 16.31 -3.77 11.22
CA ASP A 450 17.00 -5.05 11.32
C ASP A 450 16.10 -6.22 10.88
N ALA A 451 14.81 -5.97 10.64
CA ALA A 451 13.84 -6.99 10.24
C ALA A 451 14.04 -7.49 8.80
N LYS A 452 14.68 -6.69 7.93
CA LYS A 452 14.94 -6.98 6.50
C LYS A 452 16.17 -6.23 5.97
#